data_AF-A0A7C4D8Z1-F1
#
_entry.id   AF-A0A7C4D8Z1-F1
#
_cell.length_a   1.000
_cell.length_b   1.000
_cell.length_c   1.000
_cell.angle_alpha   90.00
_cell.angle_beta   90.00
_cell.angle_gamma   90.00
#
_symmetry.space_group_name_H-M   'P 1'
#
loop_
_entity.id
_entity.type
_entity.pdbx_description
1 polymer ?
#
loop_
_entity_poly.entity_id
_entity_poly.type
_entity_poly.pdbx_seq_one_letter_code
_entity_poly.pdbx_strand_id
1 'polypeptide(L)'
;MYPAKYVPNPVALTVTLSFIFVLAIVFLTILYLALRPKTHSRRITEIYLSGEGEDVVSSHTPSPMNMYWTIIKKFFNQIYRELIEKMHTGSLLDWASFMLSWFGLLIILSIAITLLVTVFAVLIR
;
A
#
# COMPACT_ATOMS: atom_id res chain seq x y z
N MET A 1 -30.76 5.00 -38.32
CA MET A 1 -31.48 5.39 -37.09
C MET A 1 -30.51 5.25 -35.93
N TYR A 2 -29.86 6.34 -35.52
CA TYR A 2 -28.88 6.30 -34.42
C TYR A 2 -29.63 6.22 -33.09
N PRO A 3 -29.23 5.35 -32.13
CA PRO A 3 -29.87 5.32 -30.82
C PRO A 3 -29.58 6.64 -30.11
N ALA A 4 -30.63 7.27 -29.57
CA ALA A 4 -30.51 8.48 -28.79
C ALA A 4 -29.53 8.24 -27.63
N LYS A 5 -28.44 9.02 -27.57
CA LYS A 5 -27.54 9.02 -26.42
C LYS A 5 -28.39 9.37 -25.19
N TYR A 6 -28.41 8.49 -24.21
CA TYR A 6 -29.03 8.76 -22.91
C TYR A 6 -28.28 9.93 -22.28
N VAL A 7 -28.83 11.14 -22.37
CA VAL A 7 -28.34 12.31 -21.64
C VAL A 7 -28.94 12.21 -20.24
N PRO A 8 -28.15 11.85 -19.21
CA PRO A 8 -28.70 11.75 -17.86
C PRO A 8 -29.22 13.12 -17.46
N ASN A 9 -30.44 13.18 -16.91
CA ASN A 9 -30.96 14.43 -16.37
C ASN A 9 -29.95 14.95 -15.32
N PRO A 10 -29.38 16.17 -15.49
CA PRO A 10 -28.35 16.67 -14.60
C PRO A 10 -28.81 16.71 -13.14
N VAL A 11 -30.10 16.96 -12.90
CA VAL A 11 -30.70 16.94 -11.57
C VAL A 11 -30.70 15.52 -10.99
N ALA A 12 -31.06 14.51 -11.77
CA ALA A 12 -31.05 13.12 -11.33
C ALA A 12 -29.63 12.63 -10.99
N LEU A 13 -28.64 13.06 -11.77
CA LEU A 13 -27.23 12.75 -11.52
C LEU A 13 -26.75 13.40 -10.21
N THR A 14 -27.04 14.69 -9.99
CA THR A 14 -26.67 15.39 -8.75
C THR A 14 -27.32 14.75 -7.51
N VAL A 15 -28.59 14.38 -7.60
CA VAL A 15 -29.31 13.69 -6.50
C VAL A 15 -28.67 12.34 -6.20
N THR A 16 -28.35 11.57 -7.24
CA THR A 16 -27.72 10.24 -7.09
C THR A 16 -26.35 10.33 -6.43
N LEU A 17 -25.49 11.27 -6.88
CA LEU A 17 -24.16 11.47 -6.29
C LEU A 17 -24.25 11.98 -4.84
N SER A 18 -25.19 12.88 -4.55
CA SER A 18 -25.41 13.37 -3.19
C SER A 18 -25.82 12.26 -2.25
N PHE A 19 -26.69 11.34 -2.71
CA PHE A 19 -27.11 10.18 -1.92
C PHE A 19 -25.94 9.21 -1.65
N ILE A 20 -25.13 8.91 -2.68
CA ILE A 20 -23.93 8.07 -2.51
C ILE A 20 -22.95 8.69 -1.52
N PHE A 21 -22.78 10.01 -1.56
CA PHE A 21 -21.89 10.72 -0.64
C PHE A 21 -22.35 10.65 0.81
N VAL A 22 -23.66 10.81 1.06
CA VAL A 22 -24.24 10.64 2.40
C VAL A 22 -24.02 9.21 2.91
N LEU A 23 -24.27 8.20 2.07
CA LEU A 23 -24.01 6.80 2.42
C LEU A 23 -22.54 6.54 2.75
N ALA A 24 -21.62 7.13 1.98
CA ALA A 24 -20.18 7.01 2.24
C ALA A 24 -19.79 7.62 3.59
N ILE A 25 -20.32 8.80 3.94
CA ILE A 25 -20.07 9.43 5.25
C ILE A 25 -20.61 8.56 6.39
N VAL A 26 -21.84 8.06 6.25
CA VAL A 26 -22.44 7.19 7.27
C VAL A 26 -21.60 5.93 7.46
N PHE A 27 -21.19 5.28 6.37
CA PHE A 27 -20.33 4.10 6.41
C PHE A 27 -19.00 4.39 7.10
N LEU A 28 -18.30 5.48 6.72
CA LEU A 28 -17.04 5.87 7.34
C LEU A 28 -17.19 6.20 8.82
N THR A 29 -18.30 6.81 9.21
CA THR A 29 -18.60 7.13 10.61
C THR A 29 -18.79 5.85 11.42
N ILE A 30 -19.56 4.89 10.91
CA ILE A 30 -19.75 3.58 11.56
C ILE A 30 -18.41 2.86 11.68
N LEU A 31 -17.61 2.85 10.61
CA LEU A 31 -16.29 2.24 10.60
C LEU A 31 -15.37 2.89 11.65
N TYR A 32 -15.34 4.22 11.71
CA TYR A 32 -14.60 4.96 12.73
C TYR A 32 -15.07 4.60 14.14
N LEU A 33 -16.37 4.56 14.39
CA LEU A 33 -16.92 4.22 15.71
C LEU A 33 -16.66 2.76 16.10
N ALA A 34 -16.59 1.85 15.13
CA ALA A 34 -16.26 0.44 15.35
C ALA A 34 -14.75 0.25 15.63
N LEU A 35 -13.90 0.97 14.90
CA LEU A 35 -12.44 0.86 15.01
C LEU A 35 -11.83 1.78 16.06
N ARG A 36 -12.56 2.80 16.55
CA ARG A 36 -12.00 3.73 17.53
C ARG A 36 -11.59 2.92 18.76
N PRO A 37 -10.31 3.02 19.19
CA PRO A 37 -9.91 2.40 20.43
C PRO A 37 -10.76 2.98 21.56
N LYS A 38 -11.33 2.11 22.40
CA LYS A 38 -11.96 2.53 23.67
C LYS A 38 -10.85 3.02 24.60
N THR A 39 -10.36 4.23 24.36
CA THR A 39 -9.25 4.80 25.13
C THR A 39 -9.79 5.23 26.49
N HIS A 40 -9.86 4.29 27.42
CA HIS A 40 -9.96 4.60 28.83
C HIS A 40 -8.61 5.23 29.24
N SER A 41 -8.61 6.55 29.43
CA SER A 41 -7.60 7.31 30.17
C SER A 41 -6.16 6.76 30.11
N ARG A 42 -5.60 6.62 28.90
CA ARG A 42 -4.14 6.44 28.79
C ARG A 42 -3.53 7.82 29.02
N ARG A 43 -2.80 7.95 30.13
CA ARG A 43 -1.93 9.08 30.42
C ARG A 43 -1.17 9.41 29.14
N ILE A 44 -1.28 10.66 28.68
CA ILE A 44 -0.50 11.18 27.55
C ILE A 44 0.95 11.18 28.04
N THR A 45 1.63 10.04 27.93
CA THR A 45 3.08 9.97 28.03
C THR A 45 3.58 10.18 26.63
N GLU A 46 4.05 11.38 26.36
CA GLU A 46 4.78 11.71 25.15
C GLU A 46 6.11 10.93 25.21
N ILE A 47 6.07 9.68 24.71
CA ILE A 47 7.23 8.81 24.47
C ILE A 47 7.91 8.26 25.74
N TYR A 48 7.95 6.93 25.84
CA TYR A 48 8.65 6.24 26.92
C TYR A 48 10.15 6.13 26.59
N LEU A 49 10.97 6.98 27.20
CA LEU A 49 12.45 6.99 27.08
C LEU A 49 13.12 6.16 28.19
N SER A 50 12.56 5.00 28.54
CA SER A 50 13.13 4.13 29.58
C SER A 50 13.40 4.82 30.93
N GLY A 51 12.67 5.89 31.26
CA GLY A 51 12.84 6.65 32.49
C GLY A 51 13.75 7.90 32.37
N GLU A 52 14.34 8.15 31.21
CA GLU A 52 15.13 9.34 30.92
C GLU A 52 14.25 10.56 30.60
N GLY A 53 14.78 11.76 30.84
CA GLY A 53 14.16 13.02 30.43
C GLY A 53 14.21 13.23 28.91
N GLU A 54 13.28 14.05 28.39
CA GLU A 54 13.21 14.38 26.95
C GLU A 54 14.44 15.17 26.46
N ASP A 55 15.20 15.78 27.38
CA ASP A 55 16.45 16.48 27.12
C ASP A 55 17.57 15.57 26.64
N VAL A 56 17.46 14.26 26.86
CA VAL A 56 18.46 13.27 26.46
C VAL A 56 18.49 13.04 24.95
N VAL A 57 17.40 13.34 24.23
CA VAL A 57 17.31 13.13 22.78
C VAL A 57 16.98 14.43 22.06
N SER A 58 17.87 14.87 21.18
CA SER A 58 17.68 16.06 20.35
C SER A 58 16.60 15.88 19.26
N SER A 59 16.19 14.65 18.98
CA SER A 59 15.14 14.33 18.00
C SER A 59 14.36 13.08 18.39
N HIS A 60 13.04 13.19 18.43
CA HIS A 60 12.10 12.11 18.75
C HIS A 60 12.01 11.01 17.68
N THR A 61 12.38 11.34 16.45
CA THR A 61 12.36 10.42 15.30
C THR A 61 13.78 10.00 14.93
N PRO A 62 14.03 8.72 14.62
CA PRO A 62 15.31 8.31 14.07
C PRO A 62 15.61 9.12 12.81
N SER A 63 16.86 9.54 12.65
CA SER A 63 17.31 10.24 11.44
C SER A 63 16.86 9.46 10.19
N PRO A 64 16.38 10.13 9.13
CA PRO A 64 16.02 9.49 7.87
C PRO A 64 17.13 8.57 7.34
N MET A 65 18.40 8.92 7.60
CA MET A 65 19.57 8.11 7.25
C MET A 65 19.61 6.79 8.02
N ASN A 66 19.30 6.79 9.31
CA ASN A 66 19.26 5.58 10.12
C ASN A 66 18.09 4.67 9.72
N MET A 67 16.95 5.27 9.35
CA MET A 67 15.79 4.53 8.87
C MET A 67 16.09 3.85 7.52
N TYR A 68 16.69 4.58 6.58
CA TYR A 68 17.17 4.05 5.30
C TYR A 68 18.14 2.87 5.49
N TRP A 69 19.15 3.04 6.33
CA TRP A 69 20.13 1.98 6.60
C TRP A 69 19.54 0.75 7.28
N THR A 70 18.56 0.95 8.17
CA THR A 70 17.88 -0.16 8.86
C THR A 70 17.06 -0.99 7.87
N ILE A 71 16.33 -0.32 6.97
CA ILE A 71 15.57 -0.99 5.90
C ILE A 71 16.54 -1.78 5.01
N ILE A 72 17.62 -1.16 4.56
CA ILE A 72 18.62 -1.84 3.72
C ILE A 72 19.20 -3.07 4.43
N LYS A 73 19.70 -2.89 5.64
CA LYS A 73 20.37 -3.98 6.37
C LYS A 73 19.45 -5.14 6.70
N LYS A 74 18.17 -4.90 6.98
CA LYS A 74 17.24 -5.97 7.33
C LYS A 74 16.63 -6.61 6.09
N PHE A 75 16.07 -5.79 5.19
CA PHE A 75 15.31 -6.29 4.05
C PHE A 75 16.22 -6.82 2.94
N PHE A 76 17.20 -6.03 2.48
CA PHE A 76 18.04 -6.43 1.35
C PHE A 76 19.02 -7.53 1.74
N ASN A 77 19.52 -7.53 2.97
CA ASN A 77 20.42 -8.59 3.42
C ASN A 77 19.70 -9.94 3.56
N GLN A 78 18.44 -9.92 4.00
CA GLN A 78 17.61 -11.11 4.03
C GLN A 78 17.33 -11.64 2.62
N ILE A 79 16.92 -10.75 1.70
CA ILE A 79 16.68 -11.11 0.30
C ILE A 79 17.95 -11.67 -0.36
N TYR A 80 19.09 -11.02 -0.14
CA TYR A 80 20.38 -11.44 -0.68
C TYR A 80 20.75 -12.85 -0.22
N ARG A 81 20.61 -13.15 1.07
CA ARG A 81 20.86 -14.49 1.62
C ARG A 81 19.92 -15.52 1.03
N GLU A 82 18.63 -15.25 1.04
CA GLU A 82 17.62 -16.17 0.49
C GLU A 82 17.87 -16.46 -1.00
N LEU A 83 18.21 -15.44 -1.78
CA LEU A 83 18.52 -15.58 -3.20
C LEU A 83 19.76 -16.45 -3.42
N ILE A 84 20.85 -16.17 -2.72
CA ILE A 84 22.10 -16.91 -2.90
C ILE A 84 21.99 -18.33 -2.37
N GLU A 85 21.43 -18.50 -1.17
CA GLU A 85 21.30 -19.81 -0.53
C GLU A 85 20.39 -20.72 -1.35
N LYS A 86 19.27 -20.22 -1.90
CA LYS A 86 18.36 -21.02 -2.75
C LYS A 86 18.88 -21.24 -4.16
N MET A 87 19.62 -20.28 -4.72
CA MET A 87 20.19 -20.41 -6.06
C MET A 87 21.40 -21.36 -6.08
N HIS A 88 22.05 -21.62 -4.95
CA HIS A 88 23.26 -22.44 -4.85
C HIS A 88 23.05 -23.76 -4.09
N THR A 89 21.80 -24.21 -3.87
CA THR A 89 21.53 -25.53 -3.26
C THR A 89 21.97 -26.70 -4.15
N GLY A 90 22.18 -26.48 -5.45
CA GLY A 90 22.52 -27.54 -6.42
C GLY A 90 21.34 -28.45 -6.79
N SER A 91 20.15 -28.20 -6.22
CA SER A 91 18.91 -28.92 -6.53
C SER A 91 18.26 -28.33 -7.78
N LEU A 92 18.00 -29.18 -8.77
CA LEU A 92 17.28 -28.81 -10.00
C LEU A 92 15.85 -28.32 -9.71
N LEU A 93 15.21 -28.86 -8.67
CA LEU A 93 13.84 -28.50 -8.29
C LEU A 93 13.78 -27.10 -7.68
N ASP A 94 14.76 -26.74 -6.85
CA ASP A 94 14.84 -25.41 -6.24
C ASP A 94 15.14 -24.35 -7.30
N TRP A 95 16.03 -24.67 -8.24
CA TRP A 95 16.30 -23.82 -9.40
C TRP A 95 15.05 -23.61 -10.26
N ALA A 96 14.33 -24.69 -10.59
CA ALA A 96 13.10 -24.59 -11.36
C ALA A 96 12.02 -23.75 -10.64
N SER A 97 11.89 -23.92 -9.33
CA SER A 97 10.96 -23.14 -8.49
C SER A 97 11.33 -21.65 -8.46
N PHE A 98 12.62 -21.34 -8.37
CA PHE A 98 13.14 -19.98 -8.47
C PHE A 98 12.84 -19.36 -9.84
N MET A 99 13.14 -20.07 -10.92
CA MET A 99 12.88 -19.61 -12.28
C MET A 99 11.39 -19.37 -12.53
N LEU A 100 10.51 -20.28 -12.07
CA LEU A 100 9.05 -20.10 -12.16
C LEU A 100 8.58 -18.85 -11.42
N SER A 101 9.13 -18.58 -10.24
CA SER A 101 8.82 -17.38 -9.46
C SER A 101 9.22 -16.11 -10.22
N TRP A 102 10.41 -16.14 -10.85
CA TRP A 102 10.91 -15.02 -11.65
C TRP A 102 10.07 -14.77 -12.91
N PHE A 103 9.73 -15.83 -13.65
CA PHE A 103 8.86 -15.71 -14.83
C PHE A 103 7.44 -15.26 -14.45
N GLY A 104 6.91 -15.75 -13.32
CA GLY A 104 5.62 -15.29 -12.80
C GLY A 104 5.62 -13.78 -12.53
N LEU A 105 6.68 -13.26 -11.91
CA LEU A 105 6.84 -11.82 -11.69
C LEU A 105 6.87 -11.05 -13.02
N LEU A 106 7.65 -11.51 -14.00
CA LEU A 106 7.74 -10.87 -15.32
C LEU A 106 6.40 -10.86 -16.06
N ILE A 107 5.59 -11.93 -15.94
CA ILE A 107 4.25 -11.99 -16.53
C ILE A 107 3.34 -10.93 -15.89
N ILE A 108 3.33 -10.82 -14.56
CA ILE A 108 2.53 -9.81 -13.85
C ILE A 108 2.95 -8.40 -14.27
N LEU A 109 4.26 -8.14 -14.34
CA LEU A 109 4.81 -6.87 -14.79
C LEU A 109 4.38 -6.55 -16.23
N SER A 110 4.44 -7.53 -17.12
CA SER A 110 4.03 -7.40 -18.52
C SER A 110 2.55 -7.03 -18.66
N ILE A 111 1.68 -7.70 -17.89
CA ILE A 111 0.24 -7.39 -17.84
C ILE A 111 0.02 -5.96 -17.33
N ALA A 112 0.69 -5.58 -16.23
CA ALA A 112 0.56 -4.24 -15.66
C ALA A 112 0.98 -3.14 -16.64
N ILE A 113 2.10 -3.32 -17.35
CA ILE A 113 2.57 -2.40 -18.38
C ILE A 113 1.56 -2.33 -19.53
N THR A 114 1.05 -3.46 -19.99
CA THR A 114 0.06 -3.52 -21.08
C THR A 114 -1.23 -2.77 -20.70
N LEU A 115 -1.71 -2.96 -19.47
CA LEU A 115 -2.86 -2.22 -18.95
C LEU A 115 -2.59 -0.72 -18.85
N LEU A 116 -1.42 -0.33 -18.37
CA LEU A 116 -1.03 1.08 -18.28
C LEU A 116 -1.01 1.72 -19.67
N VAL A 117 -0.39 1.07 -20.64
CA VAL A 117 -0.29 1.57 -22.02
C VAL A 117 -1.67 1.67 -22.66
N THR A 118 -2.54 0.67 -22.49
CA THR A 118 -3.89 0.70 -23.06
C THR A 118 -4.76 1.79 -22.42
N VAL A 119 -4.72 1.96 -21.10
CA VAL A 119 -5.42 3.04 -20.38
C VAL A 119 -4.92 4.41 -20.85
N PHE A 120 -3.60 4.59 -20.95
CA PHE A 120 -3.00 5.84 -21.41
C PHE A 120 -3.38 6.15 -22.87
N ALA A 121 -3.39 5.15 -23.74
CA ALA A 121 -3.81 5.31 -25.14
C ALA A 121 -5.29 5.68 -25.29
N VAL A 122 -6.16 5.20 -24.39
CA VAL A 122 -7.59 5.58 -24.35
C VAL A 122 -7.78 7.01 -23.83
N LEU A 123 -6.98 7.45 -22.85
CA LEU A 123 -7.07 8.79 -22.25
C LEU A 123 -6.64 9.93 -23.18
N ILE A 124 -5.73 9.65 -24.13
CA ILE A 124 -5.21 10.66 -25.08
C ILE A 124 -6.11 10.81 -26.32
N ARG A 125 -7.00 9.86 -26.56
CA ARG A 125 -7.88 9.81 -27.73
C ARG A 125 -9.23 10.46 -27.47
#